data_AF-A0A6J5JR26-F1
#
_entry.id   AF-A0A6J5JR26-F1
#
_cell.length_a   1.000
_cell.length_b   1.000
_cell.length_c   1.000
_cell.angle_alpha   90.00
_cell.angle_beta   90.00
_cell.angle_gamma   90.00
#
_symmetry.space_group_name_H-M   'P 1'
#
loop_
_entity.id
_entity.type
_entity.pdbx_description
1 polymer ?
#
loop_
_entity_poly.entity_id
_entity_poly.type
_entity_poly.pdbx_seq_one_letter_code
_entity_poly.pdbx_strand_id
1 'polypeptide(L)'
;MTEKLTPDNAFPSGIPVPETLQALVAAVNDGTLDSSELGGDFGLYFGPVGNKAAWFARPATPSALYAAEQLAEFGRSGDGSIYAIWKAPSGGFPVVYLDSEGDCYALAGSFDQFLQLLVADDREEDEAAADDFRAWVHGQGLDIPAISSDIIEAAALAYPDFYGWCEEAVEGTLSADTPVPLQPTNTVVEPVNDTSPDTDLWALALAAVGQRIDSPAVQALVGRIGARPLAPATPRNDRSSTVSRSFGIEISASCTVRHRVYWPRRKEGRLWDTYVTRITIEPPYPGPLPEGLDWAMSEAALDALGINEIRGALEIPYWVMPSPRDDLVIEATTSDTDTFARLLLSLPQERDHITASAHYEKEKPLVYVEDAFFAVWCALNGLLRPDKFTQAIIEPLRARQMTPLQFLHGPCERLLWSGDVAPDQRGFVSAYFDGVRVPDAQRWVTDVKTVFGASNHFRDAGDPMTEDRWENFDRIAPYIQRRYTQWRRGDLKAEWKG
;
A
#
# COMPACT_ATOMS: atom_id res chain seq x y z
N MET A 1 25.83 2.71 37.41
CA MET A 1 26.22 4.03 36.90
C MET A 1 25.64 4.12 35.50
N THR A 2 24.48 4.72 35.37
CA THR A 2 23.82 4.98 34.08
C THR A 2 24.67 6.03 33.37
N GLU A 3 25.14 5.72 32.17
CA GLU A 3 25.91 6.66 31.35
C GLU A 3 25.00 7.84 31.03
N LYS A 4 25.47 9.08 31.27
CA LYS A 4 24.65 10.27 31.00
C LYS A 4 24.43 10.38 29.49
N LEU A 5 23.17 10.48 29.07
CA LEU A 5 22.80 10.72 27.69
C LEU A 5 23.25 12.13 27.28
N THR A 6 23.99 12.26 26.18
CA THR A 6 24.43 13.57 25.67
C THR A 6 24.15 13.66 24.16
N PRO A 7 23.42 14.70 23.69
CA PRO A 7 23.18 14.91 22.26
C PRO A 7 24.42 15.33 21.48
N ASP A 8 25.39 15.96 22.16
CA ASP A 8 26.42 16.83 21.58
C ASP A 8 27.48 16.15 20.70
N ASN A 9 27.43 14.82 20.53
CA ASN A 9 28.31 14.08 19.62
C ASN A 9 27.57 13.19 18.61
N ALA A 10 26.23 13.19 18.61
CA ALA A 10 25.43 12.30 17.77
C ALA A 10 24.71 13.01 16.61
N PHE A 11 24.47 14.32 16.71
CA PHE A 11 23.77 15.10 15.70
C PHE A 11 24.71 15.52 14.56
N PRO A 12 24.40 15.19 13.29
CA PRO A 12 25.15 15.68 12.14
C PRO A 12 25.13 17.21 12.01
N SER A 13 26.12 17.74 11.29
CA SER A 13 26.22 19.18 11.03
C SER A 13 24.98 19.71 10.29
N GLY A 14 24.40 20.79 10.82
CA GLY A 14 23.25 21.46 10.22
C GLY A 14 21.89 20.85 10.57
N ILE A 15 21.82 19.93 11.54
CA ILE A 15 20.59 19.50 12.20
C ILE A 15 20.58 20.09 13.62
N PRO A 16 19.65 21.01 13.95
CA PRO A 16 19.58 21.57 15.29
C PRO A 16 19.09 20.52 16.29
N VAL A 17 19.62 20.55 17.50
CA VAL A 17 19.06 19.81 18.63
C VAL A 17 17.89 20.61 19.20
N PRO A 18 16.64 20.12 19.17
CA PRO A 18 15.49 20.85 19.72
C PRO A 18 15.66 21.15 21.21
N GLU A 19 15.23 22.33 21.66
CA GLU A 19 15.30 22.72 23.08
C GLU A 19 14.51 21.75 23.97
N THR A 20 13.35 21.29 23.50
CA THR A 20 12.51 20.29 24.16
C THR A 20 13.17 18.90 24.22
N LEU A 21 13.97 18.52 23.24
CA LEU A 21 14.80 17.30 23.31
C LEU A 21 15.90 17.44 24.37
N GLN A 22 16.55 18.61 24.45
CA GLN A 22 17.54 18.87 25.51
C GLN A 22 16.89 18.81 26.90
N ALA A 23 15.69 19.37 27.05
CA ALA A 23 14.92 19.33 28.29
C ALA A 23 14.53 17.88 28.67
N LEU A 24 14.08 17.08 27.70
CA LEU A 24 13.76 15.67 27.91
C LEU A 24 14.98 14.87 28.40
N VAL A 25 16.13 15.05 27.71
CA VAL A 25 17.38 14.40 28.08
C VAL A 25 17.83 14.82 29.48
N ALA A 26 17.66 16.09 29.85
CA ALA A 26 17.97 16.57 31.19
C ALA A 26 17.08 15.90 32.26
N ALA A 27 15.78 15.85 32.02
CA ALA A 27 14.80 15.24 32.92
C ALA A 27 15.01 13.72 33.09
N VAL A 28 15.45 13.03 32.05
CA VAL A 28 15.82 11.60 32.17
C VAL A 28 17.15 11.44 32.92
N ASN A 29 18.14 12.28 32.62
CA ASN A 29 19.47 12.19 33.27
C ASN A 29 19.45 12.54 34.76
N ASP A 30 18.56 13.43 35.19
CA ASP A 30 18.41 13.80 36.61
C ASP A 30 17.40 12.93 37.37
N GLY A 31 16.72 12.01 36.67
CA GLY A 31 15.77 11.05 37.24
C GLY A 31 14.37 11.62 37.46
N THR A 32 14.06 12.80 36.92
CA THR A 32 12.69 13.34 36.88
C THR A 32 11.76 12.47 36.04
N LEU A 33 12.27 11.84 34.98
CA LEU A 33 11.53 10.92 34.12
C LEU A 33 12.25 9.58 33.98
N ASP A 34 11.49 8.49 33.88
CA ASP A 34 12.02 7.18 33.48
C ASP A 34 12.02 7.06 31.94
N SER A 35 13.19 6.76 31.37
CA SER A 35 13.35 6.58 29.93
C SER A 35 12.53 5.42 29.33
N SER A 36 12.08 4.47 30.15
CA SER A 36 11.27 3.32 29.72
C SER A 36 9.77 3.58 29.76
N GLU A 37 9.34 4.73 30.30
CA GLU A 37 7.93 5.08 30.52
C GLU A 37 7.44 6.22 29.61
N LEU A 38 8.18 6.50 28.53
CA LEU A 38 7.89 7.59 27.59
C LEU A 38 6.76 7.27 26.59
N GLY A 39 6.26 6.03 26.57
CA GLY A 39 5.19 5.56 25.67
C GLY A 39 5.69 5.14 24.27
N GLY A 40 4.81 4.50 23.51
CA GLY A 40 5.02 4.15 22.09
C GLY A 40 6.25 3.29 21.77
N ASP A 41 6.67 2.42 22.69
CA ASP A 41 7.93 1.66 22.62
C ASP A 41 9.14 2.56 22.27
N PHE A 42 9.15 3.81 22.73
CA PHE A 42 10.23 4.77 22.47
C PHE A 42 11.24 4.79 23.63
N GLY A 43 12.50 4.52 23.32
CA GLY A 43 13.62 4.73 24.23
C GLY A 43 14.63 5.75 23.69
N LEU A 44 15.12 6.64 24.54
CA LEU A 44 16.18 7.60 24.19
C LEU A 44 17.48 6.87 23.83
N TYR A 45 18.04 7.17 22.66
CA TYR A 45 19.25 6.57 22.16
C TYR A 45 19.95 7.50 21.16
N PHE A 46 21.26 7.66 21.30
CA PHE A 46 22.07 8.52 20.43
C PHE A 46 23.12 7.66 19.70
N GLY A 47 22.85 7.32 18.45
CA GLY A 47 23.66 6.41 17.64
C GLY A 47 24.63 7.10 16.68
N PRO A 48 25.83 6.52 16.42
CA PRO A 48 26.76 7.05 15.42
C PRO A 48 26.19 6.95 13.99
N VAL A 49 26.67 7.80 13.08
CA VAL A 49 26.22 7.85 11.67
C VAL A 49 26.32 6.49 10.96
N GLY A 50 27.39 5.73 11.21
CA GLY A 50 27.63 4.43 10.56
C GLY A 50 26.54 3.37 10.83
N ASN A 51 25.86 3.43 11.98
CA ASN A 51 24.80 2.48 12.31
C ASN A 51 23.53 2.74 11.46
N LYS A 52 23.24 4.02 11.14
CA LYS A 52 22.12 4.42 10.28
C LYS A 52 22.34 4.06 8.82
N ALA A 53 23.57 4.21 8.32
CA ALA A 53 23.88 3.87 6.93
C ALA A 53 23.59 2.39 6.60
N ALA A 54 23.76 1.51 7.59
CA ALA A 54 23.48 0.08 7.48
C ALA A 54 21.99 -0.26 7.40
N TRP A 55 21.08 0.70 7.67
CA TRP A 55 19.66 0.56 7.40
C TRP A 55 19.38 0.63 5.89
N PHE A 56 20.04 1.54 5.18
CA PHE A 56 19.86 1.73 3.74
C PHE A 56 20.56 0.66 2.89
N ALA A 57 21.81 0.31 3.21
CA ALA A 57 22.57 -0.64 2.42
C ALA A 57 23.65 -1.36 3.23
N ARG A 58 23.85 -2.66 2.95
CA ARG A 58 24.94 -3.47 3.52
C ARG A 58 25.69 -4.22 2.41
N PRO A 59 26.97 -3.90 2.13
CA PRO A 59 27.78 -2.83 2.74
C PRO A 59 27.23 -1.43 2.41
N ALA A 60 27.57 -0.44 3.23
CA ALA A 60 27.10 0.94 3.03
C ALA A 60 27.62 1.53 1.71
N THR A 61 26.70 2.09 0.91
CA THR A 61 26.99 2.82 -0.33
C THR A 61 27.26 4.31 -0.04
N PRO A 62 27.85 5.07 -0.98
CA PRO A 62 27.97 6.53 -0.83
C PRO A 62 26.62 7.23 -0.58
N SER A 63 25.55 6.80 -1.26
CA SER A 63 24.19 7.31 -1.05
C SER A 63 23.66 6.98 0.34
N ALA A 64 23.90 5.76 0.85
CA ALA A 64 23.52 5.38 2.22
C ALA A 64 24.25 6.20 3.29
N LEU A 65 25.54 6.50 3.08
CA LEU A 65 26.31 7.36 3.98
C LEU A 65 25.80 8.80 3.96
N TYR A 66 25.55 9.35 2.77
CA TYR A 66 24.98 10.68 2.62
C TYR A 66 23.61 10.79 3.30
N ALA A 67 22.74 9.79 3.11
CA ALA A 67 21.43 9.72 3.77
C ALA A 67 21.56 9.72 5.30
N ALA A 68 22.47 8.91 5.84
CA ALA A 68 22.73 8.84 7.27
C ALA A 68 23.24 10.17 7.86
N GLU A 69 23.92 11.01 7.08
CA GLU A 69 24.35 12.35 7.48
C GLU A 69 23.19 13.38 7.50
N GLN A 70 22.06 13.08 6.86
CA GLN A 70 20.84 13.91 6.91
C GLN A 70 19.89 13.52 8.06
N LEU A 71 20.30 12.57 8.92
CA LEU A 71 19.46 12.04 9.99
C LEU A 71 20.16 12.15 11.35
N ALA A 72 19.49 12.77 12.32
CA ALA A 72 19.92 12.79 13.71
C ALA A 72 19.08 11.79 14.53
N GLU A 73 19.64 10.61 14.78
CA GLU A 73 19.03 9.58 15.63
C GLU A 73 19.02 10.03 17.09
N PHE A 74 17.83 10.00 17.69
CA PHE A 74 17.61 10.38 19.08
C PHE A 74 16.83 9.32 19.88
N GLY A 75 16.34 8.27 19.23
CA GLY A 75 15.73 7.14 19.92
C GLY A 75 15.65 5.86 19.11
N ARG A 76 15.28 4.78 19.80
CA ARG A 76 15.02 3.46 19.24
C ARG A 76 13.87 2.76 19.95
N SER A 77 13.25 1.84 19.23
CA SER A 77 12.32 0.84 19.77
C SER A 77 13.02 -0.47 20.12
N GLY A 78 12.31 -1.37 20.81
CA GLY A 78 12.84 -2.65 21.26
C GLY A 78 13.26 -3.60 20.12
N ASP A 79 12.67 -3.45 18.94
CA ASP A 79 12.98 -4.21 17.73
C ASP A 79 14.19 -3.66 16.95
N GLY A 80 14.74 -2.51 17.37
CA GLY A 80 15.88 -1.85 16.73
C GLY A 80 15.51 -0.83 15.66
N SER A 81 14.24 -0.49 15.49
CA SER A 81 13.82 0.64 14.66
C SER A 81 14.33 1.96 15.21
N ILE A 82 14.44 2.97 14.34
CA ILE A 82 15.15 4.21 14.61
C ILE A 82 14.18 5.38 14.56
N TYR A 83 14.20 6.20 15.62
CA TYR A 83 13.58 7.53 15.65
C TYR A 83 14.66 8.58 15.37
N ALA A 84 14.45 9.38 14.32
CA ALA A 84 15.42 10.38 13.90
C ALA A 84 14.76 11.71 13.52
N ILE A 85 15.50 12.80 13.68
CA ILE A 85 15.18 14.09 13.07
C ILE A 85 15.80 14.10 11.69
N TRP A 86 14.99 14.30 10.66
CA TRP A 86 15.42 14.36 9.28
C TRP A 86 15.63 15.79 8.83
N LYS A 87 16.77 16.09 8.20
CA LYS A 87 16.99 17.33 7.48
C LYS A 87 16.32 17.26 6.13
N ALA A 88 15.03 17.60 6.10
CA ALA A 88 14.22 17.51 4.90
C ALA A 88 14.79 18.42 3.79
N PRO A 89 15.00 17.92 2.55
CA PRO A 89 15.44 18.73 1.43
C PRO A 89 14.46 19.86 1.07
N SER A 90 13.16 19.64 1.31
CA SER A 90 12.10 20.65 1.20
C SER A 90 12.15 21.74 2.29
N GLY A 91 13.05 21.60 3.27
CA GLY A 91 13.18 22.45 4.45
C GLY A 91 12.43 21.89 5.65
N GLY A 92 12.88 22.25 6.86
CA GLY A 92 12.30 21.75 8.11
C GLY A 92 13.08 20.57 8.71
N PHE A 93 12.60 20.12 9.86
CA PHE A 93 13.23 19.08 10.69
C PHE A 93 12.19 18.13 11.29
N PRO A 94 11.42 17.39 10.47
CA PRO A 94 10.44 16.43 10.97
C PRO A 94 11.09 15.28 11.72
N VAL A 95 10.30 14.66 12.61
CA VAL A 95 10.64 13.36 13.19
C VAL A 95 10.18 12.27 12.23
N VAL A 96 11.07 11.34 11.95
CA VAL A 96 10.85 10.21 11.05
C VAL A 96 11.12 8.89 11.77
N TYR A 97 10.46 7.84 11.31
CA TYR A 97 10.66 6.45 11.75
C TYR A 97 11.33 5.64 10.65
N LEU A 98 12.31 4.83 11.02
CA LEU A 98 12.93 3.82 10.16
C LEU A 98 12.80 2.46 10.84
N ASP A 99 11.91 1.61 10.35
CA ASP A 99 11.62 0.29 10.93
C ASP A 99 12.74 -0.72 10.64
N SER A 100 12.94 -1.66 11.57
CA SER A 100 13.81 -2.81 11.45
C SER A 100 13.58 -3.68 10.19
N GLU A 101 12.34 -3.77 9.68
CA GLU A 101 11.99 -4.51 8.45
C GLU A 101 12.06 -3.64 7.19
N GLY A 102 12.63 -2.43 7.28
CA GLY A 102 12.84 -1.54 6.14
C GLY A 102 11.68 -0.59 5.82
N ASP A 103 10.80 -0.29 6.80
CA ASP A 103 9.77 0.76 6.64
C ASP A 103 10.37 2.13 6.87
N CYS A 104 9.77 3.14 6.26
CA CYS A 104 10.06 4.50 6.65
C CYS A 104 8.87 5.43 6.42
N TYR A 105 8.61 6.33 7.37
CA TYR A 105 7.60 7.37 7.23
C TYR A 105 7.89 8.57 8.15
N ALA A 106 7.31 9.72 7.81
CA ALA A 106 7.32 10.89 8.68
C ALA A 106 6.29 10.71 9.80
N LEU A 107 6.74 10.79 11.06
CA LEU A 107 5.92 10.61 12.25
C LEU A 107 5.28 11.92 12.71
N ALA A 108 6.06 13.00 12.69
CA ALA A 108 5.64 14.30 13.19
C ALA A 108 6.38 15.42 12.46
N GLY A 109 5.75 16.59 12.30
CA GLY A 109 6.35 17.73 11.61
C GLY A 109 7.45 18.44 12.42
N SER A 110 7.54 18.18 13.72
CA SER A 110 8.57 18.67 14.63
C SER A 110 8.76 17.71 15.81
N PHE A 111 9.81 17.94 16.61
CA PHE A 111 10.02 17.18 17.85
C PHE A 111 8.92 17.44 18.90
N ASP A 112 8.39 18.66 18.98
CA ASP A 112 7.28 18.97 19.90
C ASP A 112 6.02 18.17 19.54
N GLN A 113 5.69 18.09 18.25
CA GLN A 113 4.58 17.25 17.77
C GLN A 113 4.85 15.76 18.03
N PHE A 114 6.10 15.31 17.99
CA PHE A 114 6.44 13.94 18.37
C PHE A 114 6.18 13.69 19.87
N LEU A 115 6.49 14.63 20.77
CA LEU A 115 6.11 14.51 22.17
C LEU A 115 4.60 14.46 22.36
N GLN A 116 3.85 15.30 21.64
CA GLN A 116 2.38 15.28 21.64
C GLN A 116 1.82 13.94 21.14
N LEU A 117 2.45 13.34 20.13
CA LEU A 117 2.08 12.03 19.59
C LEU A 117 2.20 10.92 20.65
N LEU A 118 3.29 10.90 21.42
CA LEU A 118 3.52 9.89 22.45
C LEU A 118 2.49 9.94 23.59
N VAL A 119 1.90 11.12 23.85
CA VAL A 119 0.97 11.34 24.96
C VAL A 119 -0.49 11.49 24.54
N ALA A 120 -0.83 11.24 23.28
CA ALA A 120 -2.19 11.38 22.75
C ALA A 120 -3.22 10.54 23.53
N ASP A 121 -4.48 10.97 23.56
CA ASP A 121 -5.53 10.29 24.36
C ASP A 121 -6.01 8.95 23.78
N ASP A 122 -5.79 8.71 22.48
CA ASP A 122 -6.24 7.51 21.77
C ASP A 122 -5.20 6.37 21.73
N ARG A 123 -4.10 6.49 22.49
CA ARG A 123 -3.07 5.45 22.59
C ARG A 123 -3.59 4.23 23.34
N GLU A 124 -3.24 3.04 22.87
CA GLU A 124 -3.57 1.78 23.55
C GLU A 124 -2.86 1.71 24.92
N GLU A 125 -3.44 0.99 25.89
CA GLU A 125 -2.94 0.97 27.28
C GLU A 125 -1.47 0.52 27.40
N ASP A 126 -1.02 -0.38 26.53
CA ASP A 126 0.35 -0.90 26.47
C ASP A 126 1.33 0.03 25.72
N GLU A 127 0.82 0.98 24.95
CA GLU A 127 1.59 2.00 24.26
C GLU A 127 1.49 3.39 24.91
N ALA A 128 0.68 3.53 25.94
CA ALA A 128 0.43 4.79 26.63
C ALA A 128 1.65 5.25 27.44
N ALA A 129 1.95 6.54 27.36
CA ALA A 129 2.91 7.20 28.24
C ALA A 129 2.45 7.20 29.70
N ALA A 130 3.39 7.09 30.64
CA ALA A 130 3.10 7.24 32.06
C ALA A 130 2.63 8.67 32.40
N ASP A 131 1.77 8.80 33.42
CA ASP A 131 1.17 10.07 33.85
C ASP A 131 2.21 11.16 34.14
N ASP A 132 3.35 10.79 34.72
CA ASP A 132 4.45 11.73 35.01
C ASP A 132 5.05 12.31 33.72
N PHE A 133 5.20 11.49 32.67
CA PHE A 133 5.65 11.97 31.36
C PHE A 133 4.58 12.83 30.67
N ARG A 134 3.30 12.43 30.73
CA ARG A 134 2.19 13.24 30.20
C ARG A 134 2.12 14.61 30.88
N ALA A 135 2.27 14.66 32.21
CA ALA A 135 2.32 15.90 32.97
C ALA A 135 3.55 16.76 32.62
N TRP A 136 4.70 16.12 32.41
CA TRP A 136 5.92 16.81 31.98
C TRP A 136 5.77 17.44 30.59
N VAL A 137 5.17 16.74 29.62
CA VAL A 137 4.89 17.27 28.27
C VAL A 137 3.97 18.48 28.35
N HIS A 138 2.89 18.41 29.13
CA HIS A 138 2.03 19.57 29.39
C HIS A 138 2.80 20.73 30.06
N GLY A 139 3.75 20.42 30.94
CA GLY A 139 4.64 21.39 31.58
C GLY A 139 5.59 22.12 30.60
N GLN A 140 5.87 21.54 29.43
CA GLN A 140 6.59 22.20 28.33
C GLN A 140 5.70 23.17 27.54
N GLY A 141 4.41 23.31 27.90
CA GLY A 141 3.45 24.14 27.19
C GLY A 141 2.87 23.48 25.93
N LEU A 142 2.95 22.15 25.84
CA LEU A 142 2.40 21.37 24.74
C LEU A 142 1.04 20.80 25.11
N ASP A 143 0.03 21.04 24.27
CA ASP A 143 -1.32 20.48 24.46
C ASP A 143 -1.32 18.98 24.16
N ILE A 144 -2.15 18.23 24.91
CA ILE A 144 -2.36 16.80 24.67
C ILE A 144 -3.40 16.64 23.55
N PRO A 145 -3.05 16.02 22.42
CA PRO A 145 -3.98 15.81 21.32
C PRO A 145 -4.94 14.67 21.62
N ALA A 146 -6.19 14.81 21.15
CA ALA A 146 -7.20 13.76 21.29
C ALA A 146 -6.97 12.56 20.35
N ILE A 147 -6.31 12.78 19.21
CA ILE A 147 -6.14 11.79 18.15
C ILE A 147 -4.70 11.83 17.65
N SER A 148 -3.98 10.73 17.79
CA SER A 148 -2.58 10.54 17.37
C SER A 148 -2.41 10.58 15.85
N SER A 149 -3.35 9.98 15.10
CA SER A 149 -3.30 9.88 13.64
C SER A 149 -3.31 11.25 12.95
N ASP A 150 -3.90 12.28 13.55
CA ASP A 150 -3.91 13.64 13.02
C ASP A 150 -2.49 14.20 12.86
N ILE A 151 -1.58 13.88 13.79
CA ILE A 151 -0.18 14.33 13.73
C ILE A 151 0.58 13.59 12.62
N ILE A 152 0.41 12.26 12.54
CA ILE A 152 1.08 11.42 11.55
C ILE A 152 0.61 11.80 10.13
N GLU A 153 -0.70 11.97 9.93
CA GLU A 153 -1.27 12.38 8.63
C GLU A 153 -0.79 13.78 8.21
N ALA A 154 -0.75 14.73 9.15
CA ALA A 154 -0.25 16.07 8.87
C ALA A 154 1.25 16.04 8.49
N ALA A 155 2.05 15.22 9.16
CA ALA A 155 3.47 15.04 8.84
C ALA A 155 3.66 14.39 7.46
N ALA A 156 2.89 13.34 7.14
CA ALA A 156 2.91 12.68 5.84
C ALA A 156 2.51 13.64 4.71
N LEU A 157 1.54 14.52 4.94
CA LEU A 157 1.13 15.54 3.96
C LEU A 157 2.20 16.62 3.77
N ALA A 158 2.87 17.04 4.84
CA ALA A 158 3.92 18.06 4.79
C ALA A 158 5.23 17.54 4.17
N TYR A 159 5.54 16.26 4.37
CA TYR A 159 6.79 15.61 3.95
C TYR A 159 6.55 14.33 3.13
N PRO A 160 5.83 14.41 2.00
CA PRO A 160 5.39 13.24 1.26
C PRO A 160 6.54 12.54 0.50
N ASP A 161 7.70 13.19 0.39
CA ASP A 161 8.87 12.69 -0.35
C ASP A 161 9.81 11.82 0.48
N PHE A 162 9.62 11.72 1.80
CA PHE A 162 10.53 11.00 2.69
C PHE A 162 10.73 9.53 2.29
N TYR A 163 9.64 8.82 1.97
CA TYR A 163 9.72 7.42 1.54
C TYR A 163 10.54 7.26 0.25
N GLY A 164 10.25 8.09 -0.77
CA GLY A 164 11.01 8.06 -2.03
C GLY A 164 12.48 8.48 -1.84
N TRP A 165 12.76 9.38 -0.90
CA TRP A 165 14.14 9.74 -0.53
C TRP A 165 14.90 8.55 0.09
N CYS A 166 14.24 7.77 0.95
CA CYS A 166 14.82 6.53 1.49
C CYS A 166 15.05 5.49 0.38
N GLU A 167 14.11 5.31 -0.54
CA GLU A 167 14.28 4.40 -1.68
C GLU A 167 15.48 4.78 -2.55
N GLU A 168 15.66 6.07 -2.89
CA GLU A 168 16.83 6.53 -3.64
C GLU A 168 18.15 6.23 -2.89
N ALA A 169 18.15 6.30 -1.56
CA ALA A 169 19.31 5.97 -0.75
C ALA A 169 19.63 4.46 -0.79
N VAL A 170 18.61 3.61 -0.71
CA VAL A 170 18.71 2.14 -0.84
C VAL A 170 19.19 1.75 -2.24
N GLU A 171 18.62 2.36 -3.29
CA GLU A 171 18.96 2.10 -4.69
C GLU A 171 20.32 2.66 -5.11
N GLY A 172 20.95 3.49 -4.27
CA GLY A 172 22.26 4.08 -4.55
C GLY A 172 22.22 5.26 -5.54
N THR A 173 21.07 5.91 -5.69
CA THR A 173 20.85 7.02 -6.62
C THR A 173 20.74 8.38 -5.91
N LEU A 174 20.58 8.40 -4.59
CA LEU A 174 20.50 9.63 -3.81
C LEU A 174 21.82 10.43 -3.88
N SER A 175 21.72 11.72 -4.19
CA SER A 175 22.81 12.69 -4.27
C SER A 175 22.38 14.05 -3.69
N ALA A 176 23.35 14.86 -3.27
CA ALA A 176 23.14 16.23 -2.79
C ALA A 176 22.56 17.17 -3.87
N ASP A 177 22.77 16.85 -5.14
CA ASP A 177 22.31 17.64 -6.29
C ASP A 177 20.96 17.15 -6.85
N THR A 178 20.37 16.09 -6.28
CA THR A 178 19.08 15.58 -6.77
C THR A 178 18.02 16.66 -6.54
N PRO A 179 17.36 17.18 -7.58
CA PRO A 179 16.34 18.20 -7.43
C PRO A 179 15.28 17.71 -6.46
N VAL A 180 15.04 18.48 -5.40
CA VAL A 180 13.82 18.36 -4.62
C VAL A 180 12.70 18.56 -5.64
N PRO A 181 11.78 17.60 -5.83
CA PRO A 181 10.53 17.93 -6.49
C PRO A 181 10.00 19.08 -5.66
N LEU A 182 10.03 20.31 -6.20
CA LEU A 182 9.30 21.42 -5.62
C LEU A 182 7.97 20.81 -5.24
N GLN A 183 7.59 20.89 -3.94
CA GLN A 183 6.25 20.57 -3.46
C GLN A 183 5.33 20.84 -4.65
N PRO A 184 4.67 19.82 -5.23
CA PRO A 184 4.01 19.95 -6.54
C PRO A 184 3.36 21.29 -6.49
N THR A 185 3.88 22.24 -7.29
CA THR A 185 3.73 23.65 -6.98
C THR A 185 2.28 23.78 -6.64
N ASN A 186 2.00 24.17 -5.40
CA ASN A 186 0.79 24.86 -5.13
C ASN A 186 0.92 26.15 -5.98
N THR A 187 0.87 26.07 -7.31
CA THR A 187 -0.38 26.38 -7.98
C THR A 187 -1.49 25.91 -7.04
N VAL A 188 -1.75 26.74 -6.05
CA VAL A 188 -2.94 27.54 -6.04
C VAL A 188 -3.28 27.87 -7.52
N VAL A 189 -3.67 26.85 -8.30
CA VAL A 189 -4.98 26.90 -8.92
C VAL A 189 -5.80 27.24 -7.70
N GLU A 190 -6.17 28.51 -7.57
CA GLU A 190 -7.15 28.90 -6.56
C GLU A 190 -8.13 27.75 -6.53
N PRO A 191 -8.38 27.12 -5.37
CA PRO A 191 -9.36 26.05 -5.31
C PRO A 191 -10.50 26.58 -6.15
N VAL A 192 -10.87 25.83 -7.19
CA VAL A 192 -12.07 26.19 -7.92
C VAL A 192 -13.13 26.01 -6.86
N ASN A 193 -13.35 27.08 -6.11
CA ASN A 193 -14.37 27.28 -5.12
C ASN A 193 -15.61 27.52 -5.96
N ASP A 194 -15.90 26.55 -6.82
CA ASP A 194 -17.24 26.26 -7.20
C ASP A 194 -17.86 25.52 -6.01
N THR A 195 -17.91 26.24 -4.89
CA THR A 195 -18.75 25.99 -3.73
C THR A 195 -20.20 26.36 -4.06
N SER A 196 -20.52 26.55 -5.35
CA SER A 196 -21.88 26.69 -5.79
C SER A 196 -22.68 25.52 -5.20
N PRO A 197 -23.74 25.82 -4.43
CA PRO A 197 -24.58 24.78 -3.86
C PRO A 197 -25.23 23.90 -4.95
N ASP A 198 -25.19 24.34 -6.21
CA ASP A 198 -25.71 23.63 -7.39
C ASP A 198 -24.74 22.59 -7.99
N THR A 199 -23.48 22.51 -7.53
CA THR A 199 -22.53 21.50 -8.01
C THR A 199 -22.93 20.12 -7.49
N ASP A 200 -23.34 19.24 -8.40
CA ASP A 200 -23.81 17.90 -8.11
C ASP A 200 -22.71 17.02 -7.48
N LEU A 201 -22.85 16.75 -6.18
CA LEU A 201 -21.94 15.89 -5.40
C LEU A 201 -21.83 14.48 -5.99
N TRP A 202 -22.91 13.97 -6.58
CA TRP A 202 -22.91 12.65 -7.19
C TRP A 202 -22.03 12.64 -8.44
N ALA A 203 -22.15 13.66 -9.30
CA ALA A 203 -21.31 13.82 -10.48
C ALA A 203 -19.83 13.99 -10.11
N LEU A 204 -19.52 14.74 -9.05
CA LEU A 204 -18.15 14.87 -8.54
C LEU A 204 -17.58 13.53 -8.05
N ALA A 205 -18.37 12.76 -7.30
CA ALA A 205 -17.97 11.43 -6.82
C ALA A 205 -17.71 10.47 -7.99
N LEU A 206 -18.62 10.42 -8.97
CA LEU A 206 -18.42 9.63 -10.19
C LEU A 206 -17.14 10.02 -10.94
N ALA A 207 -16.88 11.32 -11.09
CA ALA A 207 -15.71 11.83 -11.81
C ALA A 207 -14.39 11.52 -11.08
N ALA A 208 -14.40 11.50 -9.75
CA ALA A 208 -13.20 11.34 -8.92
C ALA A 208 -12.65 9.89 -8.91
N VAL A 209 -13.50 8.86 -8.95
CA VAL A 209 -13.03 7.46 -8.93
C VAL A 209 -12.17 7.16 -10.17
N GLY A 210 -10.98 6.60 -9.92
CA GLY A 210 -9.95 6.30 -10.92
C GLY A 210 -8.99 7.47 -11.21
N GLN A 211 -9.24 8.66 -10.66
CA GLN A 211 -8.37 9.81 -10.90
C GLN A 211 -7.24 9.90 -9.87
N ARG A 212 -6.12 10.54 -10.25
CA ARG A 212 -5.05 10.89 -9.30
C ARG A 212 -5.58 11.85 -8.24
N ILE A 213 -5.02 11.76 -7.03
CA ILE A 213 -5.43 12.59 -5.88
C ILE A 213 -5.27 14.11 -6.11
N ASP A 214 -4.36 14.51 -7.00
CA ASP A 214 -4.09 15.89 -7.41
C ASP A 214 -4.91 16.36 -8.62
N SER A 215 -5.79 15.50 -9.16
CA SER A 215 -6.61 15.86 -10.31
C SER A 215 -7.67 16.91 -9.96
N PRO A 216 -8.08 17.77 -10.93
CA PRO A 216 -9.14 18.76 -10.69
C PRO A 216 -10.45 18.16 -10.18
N ALA A 217 -10.82 16.95 -10.62
CA ALA A 217 -12.04 16.27 -10.18
C ALA A 217 -11.98 15.89 -8.69
N VAL A 218 -10.85 15.35 -8.22
CA VAL A 218 -10.67 14.97 -6.81
C VAL A 218 -10.59 16.21 -5.92
N GLN A 219 -9.84 17.24 -6.35
CA GLN A 219 -9.73 18.50 -5.61
C GLN A 219 -11.08 19.23 -5.49
N ALA A 220 -11.89 19.22 -6.55
CA ALA A 220 -13.25 19.76 -6.52
C ALA A 220 -14.15 19.02 -5.52
N LEU A 221 -14.10 17.68 -5.51
CA LEU A 221 -14.87 16.89 -4.54
C LEU A 221 -14.43 17.16 -3.10
N VAL A 222 -13.12 17.07 -2.82
CA VAL A 222 -12.53 17.29 -1.48
C VAL A 222 -12.86 18.69 -0.97
N GLY A 223 -12.69 19.72 -1.82
CA GLY A 223 -13.04 21.09 -1.48
C GLY A 223 -14.53 21.28 -1.21
N ARG A 224 -15.40 20.65 -2.02
CA ARG A 224 -16.86 20.74 -1.89
C ARG A 224 -17.39 20.15 -0.58
N ILE A 225 -16.75 19.10 -0.07
CA ILE A 225 -17.12 18.45 1.20
C ILE A 225 -16.35 18.99 2.41
N GLY A 226 -15.43 19.94 2.20
CA GLY A 226 -14.59 20.54 3.24
C GLY A 226 -13.67 19.54 3.94
N ALA A 227 -13.30 18.45 3.26
CA ALA A 227 -12.42 17.42 3.82
C ALA A 227 -10.95 17.82 3.69
N ARG A 228 -10.08 17.16 4.48
CA ARG A 228 -8.63 17.35 4.34
C ARG A 228 -8.14 16.81 2.99
N PRO A 229 -7.16 17.45 2.32
CA PRO A 229 -6.54 16.90 1.13
C PRO A 229 -5.96 15.52 1.36
N LEU A 230 -6.07 14.65 0.35
CA LEU A 230 -5.39 13.35 0.35
C LEU A 230 -3.88 13.54 0.17
N ALA A 231 -3.10 12.72 0.86
CA ALA A 231 -1.64 12.66 0.72
C ALA A 231 -1.24 11.50 -0.21
N PRO A 232 -0.08 11.58 -0.90
CA PRO A 232 0.46 10.44 -1.64
C PRO A 232 0.63 9.20 -0.73
N ALA A 233 0.08 8.07 -1.15
CA ALA A 233 0.29 6.78 -0.52
C ALA A 233 1.66 6.21 -0.90
N THR A 234 2.16 5.24 -0.13
CA THR A 234 3.41 4.53 -0.43
C THR A 234 3.12 3.03 -0.57
N PRO A 235 4.00 2.22 -1.18
CA PRO A 235 3.85 0.77 -1.23
C PRO A 235 3.61 0.10 0.12
N ARG A 236 4.02 0.76 1.21
CA ARG A 236 3.94 0.23 2.57
C ARG A 236 2.77 0.81 3.36
N ASN A 237 2.49 2.11 3.21
CA ASN A 237 1.20 2.71 3.59
C ASN A 237 0.37 2.93 2.33
N ASP A 238 -0.24 1.85 1.84
CA ASP A 238 -0.87 1.81 0.51
C ASP A 238 -2.24 2.49 0.44
N ARG A 239 -2.65 3.17 1.51
CA ARG A 239 -3.93 3.87 1.62
C ARG A 239 -3.73 5.31 2.01
N SER A 240 -4.41 6.19 1.30
CA SER A 240 -4.72 7.54 1.75
C SER A 240 -6.22 7.67 1.80
N SER A 241 -6.76 8.22 2.89
CA SER A 241 -8.20 8.42 3.01
C SER A 241 -8.52 9.77 3.62
N THR A 242 -9.68 10.30 3.26
CA THR A 242 -10.23 11.50 3.89
C THR A 242 -11.73 11.32 4.03
N VAL A 243 -12.30 11.89 5.10
CA VAL A 243 -13.72 11.70 5.46
C VAL A 243 -14.38 13.04 5.77
N SER A 244 -15.61 13.20 5.30
CA SER A 244 -16.50 14.29 5.68
C SER A 244 -17.76 13.71 6.29
N ARG A 245 -17.79 13.62 7.64
CA ARG A 245 -18.93 13.06 8.38
C ARG A 245 -20.22 13.85 8.18
N SER A 246 -20.12 15.18 8.01
CA SER A 246 -21.27 16.05 7.74
C SER A 246 -21.89 15.81 6.37
N PHE A 247 -21.14 15.24 5.43
CA PHE A 247 -21.62 14.85 4.10
C PHE A 247 -21.80 13.33 3.96
N GLY A 248 -21.42 12.53 4.96
CA GLY A 248 -21.44 11.07 4.87
C GLY A 248 -20.60 10.53 3.71
N ILE A 249 -19.47 11.16 3.40
CA ILE A 249 -18.56 10.74 2.32
C ILE A 249 -17.19 10.38 2.88
N GLU A 250 -16.69 9.19 2.52
CA GLU A 250 -15.30 8.78 2.71
C GLU A 250 -14.67 8.56 1.33
N ILE A 251 -13.48 9.11 1.10
CA ILE A 251 -12.70 8.92 -0.13
C ILE A 251 -11.47 8.10 0.24
N SER A 252 -11.27 6.96 -0.41
CA SER A 252 -10.09 6.11 -0.26
C SER A 252 -9.28 6.10 -1.56
N ALA A 253 -7.96 6.23 -1.44
CA ALA A 253 -7.01 6.26 -2.53
C ALA A 253 -5.83 5.32 -2.26
N SER A 254 -5.16 4.85 -3.32
CA SER A 254 -4.03 3.92 -3.23
C SER A 254 -3.04 4.10 -4.37
N CYS A 255 -1.76 3.84 -4.11
CA CYS A 255 -0.73 3.67 -5.14
C CYS A 255 -0.63 2.22 -5.66
N THR A 256 -1.36 1.28 -5.03
CA THR A 256 -1.38 -0.14 -5.37
C THR A 256 -2.70 -0.50 -6.04
N VAL A 257 -2.92 0.05 -7.22
CA VAL A 257 -4.15 -0.18 -7.98
C VAL A 257 -4.05 -1.49 -8.78
N ARG A 258 -4.85 -2.50 -8.44
CA ARG A 258 -4.91 -3.77 -9.19
C ARG A 258 -5.82 -3.65 -10.42
N HIS A 259 -5.51 -2.69 -11.29
CA HIS A 259 -6.21 -2.49 -12.56
C HIS A 259 -5.18 -2.11 -13.64
N ARG A 260 -5.24 -2.75 -14.82
CA ARG A 260 -4.12 -2.75 -15.78
C ARG A 260 -3.67 -1.40 -16.27
N VAL A 261 -4.61 -0.47 -16.43
CA VAL A 261 -4.35 0.91 -16.87
C VAL A 261 -3.35 1.62 -15.94
N TYR A 262 -3.27 1.19 -14.68
CA TYR A 262 -2.42 1.75 -13.64
C TYR A 262 -1.14 0.92 -13.39
N TRP A 263 -0.95 -0.16 -14.15
CA TRP A 263 0.27 -0.98 -14.09
C TRP A 263 1.29 -0.55 -15.18
N PRO A 264 2.61 -0.57 -14.89
CA PRO A 264 3.21 -0.69 -13.57
C PRO A 264 2.97 0.57 -12.73
N ARG A 265 3.14 0.44 -11.40
CA ARG A 265 3.11 1.58 -10.48
C ARG A 265 4.09 2.66 -10.96
N ARG A 266 3.71 3.92 -10.79
CA ARG A 266 4.48 5.08 -11.29
C ARG A 266 4.87 6.00 -10.15
N LYS A 267 5.97 6.73 -10.37
CA LYS A 267 6.43 7.80 -9.50
C LYS A 267 6.61 9.08 -10.32
N GLU A 268 6.35 10.21 -9.69
CA GLU A 268 6.74 11.53 -10.16
C GLU A 268 7.76 12.11 -9.17
N GLY A 269 9.03 12.11 -9.57
CA GLY A 269 10.13 12.31 -8.63
C GLY A 269 10.12 11.23 -7.54
N ARG A 270 10.00 11.66 -6.28
CA ARG A 270 9.96 10.79 -5.08
C ARG A 270 8.54 10.39 -4.65
N LEU A 271 7.51 10.93 -5.30
CA LEU A 271 6.12 10.68 -4.94
C LEU A 271 5.54 9.56 -5.78
N TRP A 272 4.79 8.66 -5.15
CA TRP A 272 4.03 7.64 -5.86
C TRP A 272 2.74 8.21 -6.41
N ASP A 273 2.43 7.88 -7.65
CA ASP A 273 1.12 8.18 -8.22
C ASP A 273 0.04 7.46 -7.42
N THR A 274 -0.82 8.24 -6.77
CA THR A 274 -1.89 7.74 -5.89
C THR A 274 -3.24 8.08 -6.51
N TYR A 275 -4.12 7.09 -6.59
CA TYR A 275 -5.41 7.19 -7.31
C TYR A 275 -6.57 6.89 -6.37
N VAL A 276 -7.68 7.62 -6.52
CA VAL A 276 -8.92 7.32 -5.80
C VAL A 276 -9.47 5.98 -6.28
N THR A 277 -9.45 4.98 -5.40
CA THR A 277 -9.90 3.62 -5.70
C THR A 277 -11.32 3.36 -5.25
N ARG A 278 -11.81 4.11 -4.26
CA ARG A 278 -13.14 3.95 -3.70
C ARG A 278 -13.67 5.25 -3.10
N ILE A 279 -14.97 5.48 -3.24
CA ILE A 279 -15.73 6.46 -2.48
C ILE A 279 -16.89 5.75 -1.81
N THR A 280 -17.01 5.93 -0.51
CA THR A 280 -18.13 5.46 0.30
C THR A 280 -19.09 6.62 0.52
N ILE A 281 -20.38 6.39 0.31
CA ILE A 281 -21.46 7.35 0.58
C ILE A 281 -22.47 6.70 1.54
N GLU A 282 -22.79 7.39 2.61
CA GLU A 282 -23.75 6.97 3.65
C GLU A 282 -24.54 8.19 4.16
N PRO A 283 -25.66 8.00 4.90
CA PRO A 283 -26.32 9.10 5.58
C PRO A 283 -25.32 9.88 6.48
N PRO A 284 -25.33 11.23 6.50
CA PRO A 284 -26.40 12.14 6.05
C PRO A 284 -26.18 12.75 4.66
N TYR A 285 -25.65 11.99 3.68
CA TYR A 285 -25.37 12.47 2.33
C TYR A 285 -26.50 13.33 1.72
N PRO A 286 -26.23 14.61 1.38
CA PRO A 286 -27.26 15.56 0.96
C PRO A 286 -27.48 15.62 -0.56
N GLY A 287 -26.66 14.91 -1.34
CA GLY A 287 -26.76 14.90 -2.80
C GLY A 287 -27.83 13.92 -3.32
N PRO A 288 -28.11 13.95 -4.62
CA PRO A 288 -29.01 12.96 -5.23
C PRO A 288 -28.37 11.57 -5.21
N LEU A 289 -29.21 10.56 -5.03
CA LEU A 289 -28.87 9.15 -5.26
C LEU A 289 -29.13 8.78 -6.73
N PRO A 290 -28.56 7.68 -7.24
CA PRO A 290 -28.94 7.14 -8.55
C PRO A 290 -30.45 6.98 -8.67
N GLU A 291 -30.95 7.06 -9.90
CA GLU A 291 -32.39 6.93 -10.17
C GLU A 291 -32.95 5.64 -9.56
N GLY A 292 -34.01 5.78 -8.75
CA GLY A 292 -34.68 4.67 -8.07
C GLY A 292 -34.12 4.31 -6.70
N LEU A 293 -32.95 4.81 -6.30
CA LEU A 293 -32.38 4.59 -4.96
C LEU A 293 -32.91 5.61 -3.93
N ASP A 294 -33.26 5.11 -2.75
CA ASP A 294 -33.66 5.89 -1.58
C ASP A 294 -33.12 5.25 -0.29
N TRP A 295 -32.71 6.04 0.68
CA TRP A 295 -32.13 5.54 1.94
C TRP A 295 -33.07 4.63 2.74
N ALA A 296 -34.40 4.71 2.54
CA ALA A 296 -35.39 3.88 3.22
C ALA A 296 -35.76 2.59 2.46
N MET A 297 -35.00 2.20 1.44
CA MET A 297 -35.26 0.99 0.66
C MET A 297 -35.05 -0.30 1.47
N SER A 298 -35.90 -1.29 1.21
CA SER A 298 -35.75 -2.66 1.67
C SER A 298 -34.90 -3.49 0.70
N GLU A 299 -34.41 -4.64 1.16
CA GLU A 299 -33.67 -5.60 0.32
C GLU A 299 -34.44 -5.98 -0.96
N ALA A 300 -35.75 -6.27 -0.83
CA ALA A 300 -36.58 -6.62 -1.99
C ALA A 300 -36.67 -5.50 -3.03
N ALA A 301 -36.52 -4.24 -2.61
CA ALA A 301 -36.49 -3.10 -3.53
C ALA A 301 -35.10 -2.95 -4.19
N LEU A 302 -34.02 -3.29 -3.48
CA LEU A 302 -32.66 -3.35 -4.05
C LEU A 302 -32.53 -4.52 -5.06
N ASP A 303 -33.14 -5.67 -4.79
CA ASP A 303 -33.20 -6.83 -5.70
C ASP A 303 -33.83 -6.47 -7.06
N ALA A 304 -34.73 -5.49 -7.08
CA ALA A 304 -35.37 -5.02 -8.31
C ALA A 304 -34.46 -4.09 -9.14
N LEU A 305 -33.39 -3.54 -8.55
CA LEU A 305 -32.51 -2.55 -9.17
C LEU A 305 -31.11 -3.07 -9.51
N GLY A 306 -30.61 -4.06 -8.75
CA GLY A 306 -29.25 -4.55 -8.88
C GLY A 306 -29.16 -6.08 -8.81
N ILE A 307 -27.97 -6.59 -9.13
CA ILE A 307 -27.68 -8.01 -9.00
C ILE A 307 -27.15 -8.24 -7.59
N ASN A 308 -27.88 -9.05 -6.81
CA ASN A 308 -27.47 -9.42 -5.46
C ASN A 308 -26.28 -10.40 -5.48
N GLU A 309 -25.27 -10.09 -4.69
CA GLU A 309 -24.08 -10.90 -4.44
C GLU A 309 -23.79 -10.98 -2.94
N ILE A 310 -23.75 -12.19 -2.40
CA ILE A 310 -23.36 -12.44 -1.00
C ILE A 310 -21.84 -12.55 -0.92
N ARG A 311 -21.20 -11.74 -0.07
CA ARG A 311 -19.75 -11.64 0.02
C ARG A 311 -19.23 -11.76 1.46
N GLY A 312 -18.00 -12.26 1.57
CA GLY A 312 -17.27 -12.34 2.84
C GLY A 312 -17.73 -13.49 3.74
N ALA A 313 -17.03 -13.69 4.86
CA ALA A 313 -17.37 -14.71 5.86
C ALA A 313 -18.64 -14.38 6.65
N LEU A 314 -19.01 -13.10 6.70
CA LEU A 314 -20.22 -12.59 7.33
C LEU A 314 -21.43 -12.59 6.38
N GLU A 315 -21.28 -13.12 5.16
CA GLU A 315 -22.37 -13.23 4.18
C GLU A 315 -23.11 -11.90 3.93
N ILE A 316 -22.35 -10.80 3.83
CA ILE A 316 -22.91 -9.46 3.64
C ILE A 316 -23.46 -9.36 2.21
N PRO A 317 -24.72 -8.93 2.02
CA PRO A 317 -25.30 -8.76 0.70
C PRO A 317 -24.86 -7.43 0.06
N TYR A 318 -24.43 -7.51 -1.19
CA TYR A 318 -24.12 -6.37 -2.06
C TYR A 318 -25.02 -6.40 -3.28
N TRP A 319 -25.57 -5.25 -3.68
CA TRP A 319 -26.29 -5.12 -4.94
C TRP A 319 -25.45 -4.34 -5.93
N VAL A 320 -24.98 -5.02 -6.97
CA VAL A 320 -24.23 -4.39 -8.06
C VAL A 320 -25.22 -3.70 -8.99
N MET A 321 -25.10 -2.37 -9.06
CA MET A 321 -26.00 -1.49 -9.80
C MET A 321 -25.48 -1.22 -11.22
N PRO A 322 -26.35 -0.84 -12.16
CA PRO A 322 -25.92 -0.35 -13.48
C PRO A 322 -24.94 0.82 -13.33
N SER A 323 -23.78 0.71 -13.98
CA SER A 323 -22.74 1.74 -13.94
C SER A 323 -22.76 2.60 -15.20
N PRO A 324 -22.53 3.93 -15.09
CA PRO A 324 -22.41 4.81 -16.24
C PRO A 324 -21.06 4.66 -16.98
N ARG A 325 -20.08 3.93 -16.42
CA ARG A 325 -18.75 3.73 -17.01
C ARG A 325 -18.28 2.28 -16.79
N ASP A 326 -17.54 1.74 -17.76
CA ASP A 326 -16.99 0.36 -17.69
C ASP A 326 -15.90 0.20 -16.62
N ASP A 327 -15.25 1.29 -16.20
CA ASP A 327 -14.19 1.35 -15.19
C ASP A 327 -14.72 1.74 -13.80
N LEU A 328 -16.02 1.59 -13.57
CA LEU A 328 -16.66 1.95 -12.31
C LEU A 328 -17.64 0.86 -11.90
N VAL A 329 -17.58 0.45 -10.64
CA VAL A 329 -18.61 -0.38 -9.99
C VAL A 329 -19.36 0.49 -9.00
N ILE A 330 -20.69 0.41 -9.03
CA ILE A 330 -21.57 1.02 -8.04
C ILE A 330 -22.25 -0.12 -7.28
N GLU A 331 -22.08 -0.13 -5.97
CA GLU A 331 -22.62 -1.19 -5.11
C GLU A 331 -23.42 -0.57 -3.97
N ALA A 332 -24.58 -1.15 -3.67
CA ALA A 332 -25.32 -0.87 -2.45
C ALA A 332 -25.10 -1.99 -1.43
N THR A 333 -25.02 -1.67 -0.15
CA THR A 333 -25.00 -2.65 0.94
C THR A 333 -25.92 -2.23 2.07
N THR A 334 -26.43 -3.22 2.80
CA THR A 334 -27.21 -3.01 4.02
C THR A 334 -26.30 -2.91 5.26
N SER A 335 -26.84 -2.33 6.33
CA SER A 335 -26.28 -2.43 7.69
C SER A 335 -26.77 -3.70 8.39
N ASP A 336 -26.29 -3.95 9.62
CA ASP A 336 -26.75 -5.02 10.52
C ASP A 336 -28.27 -4.98 10.86
N THR A 337 -28.98 -3.94 10.40
CA THR A 337 -30.43 -3.74 10.58
C THR A 337 -31.24 -4.00 9.32
N ASP A 338 -30.66 -4.67 8.31
CA ASP A 338 -31.28 -5.05 7.03
C ASP A 338 -31.83 -3.86 6.21
N THR A 339 -31.30 -2.65 6.46
CA THR A 339 -31.68 -1.42 5.75
C THR A 339 -30.53 -0.93 4.90
N PHE A 340 -30.83 -0.41 3.72
CA PHE A 340 -29.85 0.22 2.83
C PHE A 340 -29.08 1.31 3.59
N ALA A 341 -27.77 1.13 3.71
CA ALA A 341 -26.94 1.97 4.58
C ALA A 341 -25.85 2.71 3.83
N ARG A 342 -25.39 2.16 2.69
CA ARG A 342 -24.17 2.63 2.06
C ARG A 342 -24.14 2.34 0.56
N LEU A 343 -23.63 3.32 -0.20
CA LEU A 343 -23.17 3.15 -1.57
C LEU A 343 -21.63 3.11 -1.61
N LEU A 344 -21.10 2.26 -2.48
CA LEU A 344 -19.69 2.16 -2.78
C LEU A 344 -19.50 2.44 -4.26
N LEU A 345 -18.75 3.48 -4.58
CA LEU A 345 -18.24 3.73 -5.92
C LEU A 345 -16.80 3.27 -5.97
N SER A 346 -16.49 2.22 -6.73
CA SER A 346 -15.16 1.62 -6.71
C SER A 346 -14.61 1.41 -8.11
N LEU A 347 -13.30 1.58 -8.25
CA LEU A 347 -12.56 1.10 -9.41
C LEU A 347 -12.55 -0.44 -9.35
N PRO A 348 -12.97 -1.16 -10.43
CA PRO A 348 -12.87 -2.60 -10.47
C PRO A 348 -11.42 -3.05 -10.23
N GLN A 349 -11.24 -4.01 -9.32
CA GLN A 349 -9.92 -4.58 -9.06
C GLN A 349 -9.85 -6.03 -9.56
N GLU A 350 -8.75 -6.35 -10.23
CA GLU A 350 -8.41 -7.69 -10.66
C GLU A 350 -7.59 -8.40 -9.59
N ARG A 351 -7.68 -9.73 -9.54
CA ARG A 351 -6.75 -10.54 -8.75
C ARG A 351 -5.50 -10.75 -9.59
N ASP A 352 -4.35 -10.38 -9.06
CA ASP A 352 -3.05 -10.53 -9.68
C ASP A 352 -2.45 -11.90 -9.39
N HIS A 353 -2.59 -12.86 -10.32
CA HIS A 353 -1.97 -14.18 -10.17
C HIS A 353 -0.46 -14.08 -10.44
N ILE A 354 -0.06 -13.47 -11.57
CA ILE A 354 1.33 -13.23 -11.93
C ILE A 354 1.53 -11.75 -12.24
N THR A 355 2.57 -11.17 -11.64
CA THR A 355 3.00 -9.79 -11.86
C THR A 355 4.53 -9.76 -11.97
N ALA A 356 5.04 -9.82 -13.20
CA ALA A 356 6.48 -9.90 -13.45
C ALA A 356 7.14 -8.51 -13.48
N SER A 357 7.95 -8.23 -12.45
CA SER A 357 8.65 -6.95 -12.30
C SER A 357 9.92 -6.91 -13.14
N ALA A 358 9.96 -5.98 -14.11
CA ALA A 358 11.17 -5.71 -14.89
C ALA A 358 12.35 -5.25 -14.02
N HIS A 359 12.09 -4.66 -12.85
CA HIS A 359 13.14 -4.30 -11.89
C HIS A 359 13.80 -5.56 -11.31
N TYR A 360 13.00 -6.54 -10.86
CA TYR A 360 13.52 -7.75 -10.22
C TYR A 360 14.33 -8.63 -11.20
N GLU A 361 13.96 -8.61 -12.48
CA GLU A 361 14.67 -9.32 -13.54
C GLU A 361 16.06 -8.76 -13.86
N LYS A 362 16.37 -7.51 -13.48
CA LYS A 362 17.73 -6.95 -13.67
C LYS A 362 18.76 -7.78 -12.90
N GLU A 363 18.38 -8.27 -11.73
CA GLU A 363 19.23 -9.07 -10.86
C GLU A 363 19.01 -10.58 -11.05
N LYS A 364 17.77 -11.00 -11.35
CA LYS A 364 17.39 -12.40 -11.56
C LYS A 364 16.57 -12.59 -12.85
N PRO A 365 17.21 -12.65 -14.04
CA PRO A 365 16.50 -12.66 -15.33
C PRO A 365 15.52 -13.82 -15.55
N LEU A 366 15.73 -14.95 -14.86
CA LEU A 366 14.91 -16.16 -15.01
C LEU A 366 13.88 -16.33 -13.87
N VAL A 367 13.67 -15.31 -13.04
CA VAL A 367 12.92 -15.47 -11.79
C VAL A 367 11.45 -15.84 -11.98
N TYR A 368 10.85 -15.43 -13.09
CA TYR A 368 9.45 -15.72 -13.43
C TYR A 368 9.27 -16.89 -14.41
N VAL A 369 10.30 -17.68 -14.69
CA VAL A 369 10.22 -18.78 -15.67
C VAL A 369 9.17 -19.82 -15.30
N GLU A 370 9.10 -20.22 -14.03
CA GLU A 370 8.09 -21.18 -13.60
C GLU A 370 6.68 -20.59 -13.72
N ASP A 371 6.46 -19.33 -13.32
CA ASP A 371 5.17 -18.65 -13.49
C ASP A 371 4.78 -18.57 -14.97
N ALA A 372 5.74 -18.34 -15.85
CA ALA A 372 5.55 -18.35 -17.29
C ALA A 372 5.14 -19.75 -17.80
N PHE A 373 5.67 -20.84 -17.23
CA PHE A 373 5.20 -22.19 -17.55
C PHE A 373 3.73 -22.38 -17.20
N PHE A 374 3.27 -21.83 -16.07
CA PHE A 374 1.86 -21.88 -15.71
C PHE A 374 0.99 -21.07 -16.68
N ALA A 375 1.40 -19.84 -17.03
CA ALA A 375 0.70 -18.99 -17.99
C ALA A 375 0.57 -19.67 -19.37
N VAL A 376 1.66 -20.26 -19.88
CA VAL A 376 1.64 -21.04 -21.13
C VAL A 376 0.71 -22.24 -21.03
N TRP A 377 0.71 -22.96 -19.90
CA TRP A 377 -0.19 -24.09 -19.71
C TRP A 377 -1.66 -23.64 -19.78
N CYS A 378 -2.02 -22.53 -19.12
CA CYS A 378 -3.36 -21.93 -19.23
C CYS A 378 -3.71 -21.56 -20.68
N ALA A 379 -2.77 -20.96 -21.41
CA ALA A 379 -2.95 -20.54 -22.80
C ALA A 379 -3.21 -21.75 -23.72
N LEU A 380 -2.40 -22.80 -23.63
CA LEU A 380 -2.49 -23.99 -24.47
C LEU A 380 -3.74 -24.85 -24.17
N ASN A 381 -4.27 -24.78 -22.94
CA ASN A 381 -5.42 -25.57 -22.50
C ASN A 381 -6.75 -24.79 -22.50
N GLY A 382 -6.77 -23.58 -23.05
CA GLY A 382 -8.00 -22.80 -23.23
C GLY A 382 -8.57 -22.19 -21.94
N LEU A 383 -7.72 -21.96 -20.93
CA LEU A 383 -8.14 -21.28 -19.70
C LEU A 383 -8.12 -19.76 -19.84
N LEU A 384 -7.38 -19.24 -20.81
CA LEU A 384 -7.32 -17.80 -21.08
C LEU A 384 -8.49 -17.36 -21.96
N ARG A 385 -8.91 -16.11 -21.77
CA ARG A 385 -10.00 -15.46 -22.50
C ARG A 385 -9.67 -15.37 -24.00
N PRO A 386 -10.51 -15.95 -24.89
CA PRO A 386 -10.22 -15.98 -26.33
C PRO A 386 -10.32 -14.62 -27.01
N ASP A 387 -11.04 -13.66 -26.41
CA ASP A 387 -11.13 -12.27 -26.89
C ASP A 387 -9.83 -11.48 -26.65
N LYS A 388 -9.03 -11.87 -25.65
CA LYS A 388 -7.70 -11.30 -25.39
C LYS A 388 -6.58 -12.13 -26.03
N PHE A 389 -6.62 -13.44 -25.85
CA PHE A 389 -5.61 -14.38 -26.30
C PHE A 389 -6.09 -15.12 -27.56
N THR A 390 -6.05 -14.42 -28.69
CA THR A 390 -6.51 -14.93 -29.98
C THR A 390 -5.65 -16.10 -30.48
N GLN A 391 -6.13 -16.86 -31.47
CA GLN A 391 -5.33 -17.93 -32.08
C GLN A 391 -3.99 -17.44 -32.63
N ALA A 392 -3.90 -16.20 -33.12
CA ALA A 392 -2.64 -15.63 -33.61
C ALA A 392 -1.57 -15.51 -32.49
N ILE A 393 -1.99 -15.31 -31.25
CA ILE A 393 -1.11 -15.29 -30.07
C ILE A 393 -0.75 -16.72 -29.62
N ILE A 394 -1.70 -17.66 -29.71
CA ILE A 394 -1.54 -19.02 -29.21
C ILE A 394 -0.78 -19.94 -30.18
N GLU A 395 -0.88 -19.74 -31.49
CA GLU A 395 -0.22 -20.59 -32.48
C GLU A 395 1.32 -20.63 -32.36
N PRO A 396 2.03 -19.51 -32.15
CA PRO A 396 3.46 -19.54 -31.87
C PRO A 396 3.86 -20.36 -30.63
N LEU A 397 3.01 -20.39 -29.59
CA LEU A 397 3.21 -21.25 -28.42
C LEU A 397 3.02 -22.72 -28.78
N ARG A 398 1.96 -23.08 -29.51
CA ARG A 398 1.71 -24.45 -29.96
C ARG A 398 2.85 -24.98 -30.84
N ALA A 399 3.35 -24.12 -31.72
CA ALA A 399 4.49 -24.42 -32.58
C ALA A 399 5.84 -24.37 -31.85
N ARG A 400 5.87 -24.03 -30.55
CA ARG A 400 7.06 -23.86 -29.72
C ARG A 400 8.07 -22.84 -30.27
N GLN A 401 7.58 -21.86 -31.04
CA GLN A 401 8.38 -20.78 -31.64
C GLN A 401 8.57 -19.59 -30.69
N MET A 402 7.74 -19.49 -29.66
CA MET A 402 7.83 -18.54 -28.57
C MET A 402 8.17 -19.31 -27.29
N THR A 403 9.12 -18.83 -26.50
CA THR A 403 9.42 -19.45 -25.19
C THR A 403 8.35 -19.06 -24.16
N PRO A 404 8.22 -19.82 -23.06
CA PRO A 404 7.31 -19.44 -21.99
C PRO A 404 7.55 -18.04 -21.44
N LEU A 405 8.79 -17.65 -21.15
CA LEU A 405 9.07 -16.31 -20.64
C LEU A 405 8.77 -15.22 -21.68
N GLN A 406 9.01 -15.48 -22.98
CA GLN A 406 8.60 -14.56 -24.05
C GLN A 406 7.09 -14.37 -24.11
N PHE A 407 6.31 -15.41 -23.85
CA PHE A 407 4.85 -15.30 -23.77
C PHE A 407 4.41 -14.45 -22.58
N LEU A 408 4.99 -14.69 -21.40
CA LEU A 408 4.70 -13.90 -20.20
C LEU A 408 5.06 -12.42 -20.40
N HIS A 409 6.22 -12.10 -20.98
CA HIS A 409 6.67 -10.72 -21.13
C HIS A 409 6.03 -9.98 -22.32
N GLY A 410 5.67 -10.71 -23.37
CA GLY A 410 5.09 -10.16 -24.59
C GLY A 410 3.55 -10.14 -24.51
N PRO A 411 2.84 -11.15 -25.05
CA PRO A 411 1.38 -11.18 -25.08
C PRO A 411 0.66 -11.01 -23.74
N CYS A 412 1.24 -11.50 -22.64
CA CYS A 412 0.71 -11.30 -21.29
C CYS A 412 1.08 -9.91 -20.71
N GLU A 413 1.97 -9.16 -21.36
CA GLU A 413 2.46 -7.86 -20.90
C GLU A 413 2.98 -7.89 -19.46
N ARG A 414 3.65 -9.00 -19.10
CA ARG A 414 4.15 -9.31 -17.75
C ARG A 414 3.08 -9.62 -16.71
N LEU A 415 1.82 -9.75 -17.12
CA LEU A 415 0.68 -9.96 -16.24
C LEU A 415 -0.08 -11.24 -16.58
N LEU A 416 -0.50 -11.97 -15.55
CA LEU A 416 -1.60 -12.92 -15.65
C LEU A 416 -2.56 -12.62 -14.51
N TRP A 417 -3.60 -11.83 -14.76
CA TRP A 417 -4.58 -11.47 -13.73
C TRP A 417 -5.95 -12.10 -14.02
N SER A 418 -6.88 -12.01 -13.07
CA SER A 418 -8.20 -12.66 -13.16
C SER A 418 -9.01 -12.25 -14.39
N GLY A 419 -8.79 -11.04 -14.92
CA GLY A 419 -9.41 -10.58 -16.16
C GLY A 419 -8.84 -11.19 -17.44
N ASP A 420 -7.76 -11.97 -17.38
CA ASP A 420 -7.21 -12.76 -18.51
C ASP A 420 -7.74 -14.19 -18.53
N VAL A 421 -8.22 -14.68 -17.39
CA VAL A 421 -8.73 -16.04 -17.22
C VAL A 421 -10.22 -16.06 -17.51
N ALA A 422 -10.66 -17.07 -18.27
CA ALA A 422 -12.08 -17.28 -18.54
C ALA A 422 -12.86 -17.42 -17.21
N PRO A 423 -14.05 -16.80 -17.05
CA PRO A 423 -14.75 -16.76 -15.76
C PRO A 423 -14.95 -18.12 -15.08
N ASP A 424 -15.26 -19.16 -15.87
CA ASP A 424 -15.47 -20.54 -15.42
C ASP A 424 -14.17 -21.26 -15.00
N GLN A 425 -13.00 -20.67 -15.30
CA GLN A 425 -11.68 -21.23 -15.02
C GLN A 425 -10.97 -20.54 -13.85
N ARG A 426 -11.42 -19.35 -13.44
CA ARG A 426 -10.83 -18.58 -12.33
C ARG A 426 -10.74 -19.37 -11.03
N GLY A 427 -11.72 -20.23 -10.77
CA GLY A 427 -11.74 -21.09 -9.59
C GLY A 427 -10.56 -22.07 -9.53
N PHE A 428 -10.11 -22.59 -10.68
CA PHE A 428 -8.92 -23.45 -10.74
C PHE A 428 -7.65 -22.68 -10.44
N VAL A 429 -7.46 -21.53 -11.13
CA VAL A 429 -6.27 -20.70 -10.95
C VAL A 429 -6.15 -20.26 -9.49
N SER A 430 -7.25 -19.81 -8.89
CA SER A 430 -7.24 -19.41 -7.48
C SER A 430 -6.96 -20.57 -6.51
N ALA A 431 -7.52 -21.75 -6.76
CA ALA A 431 -7.25 -22.91 -5.91
C ALA A 431 -5.79 -23.39 -6.04
N TYR A 432 -5.32 -23.60 -7.27
CA TYR A 432 -4.05 -24.25 -7.53
C TYR A 432 -2.85 -23.30 -7.48
N PHE A 433 -2.94 -22.16 -8.16
CA PHE A 433 -1.84 -21.20 -8.27
C PHE A 433 -1.74 -20.34 -7.01
N ASP A 434 -2.85 -19.68 -6.62
CA ASP A 434 -2.87 -18.82 -5.42
C ASP A 434 -2.94 -19.62 -4.11
N GLY A 435 -3.24 -20.93 -4.17
CA GLY A 435 -3.31 -21.81 -3.01
C GLY A 435 -4.56 -21.62 -2.13
N VAL A 436 -5.61 -20.98 -2.65
CA VAL A 436 -6.81 -20.65 -1.88
C VAL A 436 -7.61 -21.92 -1.55
N ARG A 437 -7.83 -22.18 -0.26
CA ARG A 437 -8.66 -23.28 0.25
C ARG A 437 -8.20 -24.69 -0.17
N VAL A 438 -6.91 -24.87 -0.47
CA VAL A 438 -6.30 -26.19 -0.74
C VAL A 438 -5.10 -26.44 0.18
N PRO A 439 -4.80 -27.71 0.52
CA PRO A 439 -3.60 -28.07 1.27
C PRO A 439 -2.31 -27.68 0.53
N ASP A 440 -1.26 -27.33 1.26
CA ASP A 440 0.05 -26.93 0.70
C ASP A 440 0.59 -27.95 -0.31
N ALA A 441 0.44 -29.24 -0.03
CA ALA A 441 0.87 -30.35 -0.89
C ALA A 441 0.20 -30.37 -2.28
N GLN A 442 -0.84 -29.57 -2.48
CA GLN A 442 -1.60 -29.48 -3.71
C GLN A 442 -1.40 -28.15 -4.45
N ARG A 443 -0.58 -27.24 -3.92
CA ARG A 443 -0.32 -25.92 -4.50
C ARG A 443 0.73 -25.95 -5.60
N TRP A 444 0.66 -24.97 -6.50
CA TRP A 444 1.64 -24.71 -7.56
C TRP A 444 3.09 -24.74 -7.06
N VAL A 445 3.41 -23.98 -6.00
CA VAL A 445 4.76 -23.90 -5.44
C VAL A 445 5.32 -25.26 -5.02
N THR A 446 4.47 -26.19 -4.56
CA THR A 446 4.88 -27.54 -4.16
C THR A 446 5.19 -28.42 -5.37
N ASP A 447 4.40 -28.32 -6.44
CA ASP A 447 4.69 -29.04 -7.67
C ASP A 447 5.97 -28.48 -8.34
N VAL A 448 6.19 -27.16 -8.30
CA VAL A 448 7.47 -26.52 -8.71
C VAL A 448 8.65 -27.07 -7.90
N LYS A 449 8.52 -27.10 -6.57
CA LYS A 449 9.54 -27.67 -5.67
C LYS A 449 9.82 -29.15 -5.99
N THR A 450 8.78 -29.92 -6.31
CA THR A 450 8.91 -31.34 -6.65
C THR A 450 9.68 -31.55 -7.96
N VAL A 451 9.43 -30.71 -8.97
CA VAL A 451 10.03 -30.90 -10.30
C VAL A 451 11.42 -30.26 -10.40
N PHE A 452 11.63 -29.09 -9.80
CA PHE A 452 12.83 -28.27 -9.96
C PHE A 452 13.65 -28.10 -8.67
N GLY A 453 13.20 -28.64 -7.55
CA GLY A 453 13.86 -28.56 -6.24
C GLY A 453 13.48 -27.32 -5.43
N ALA A 454 13.48 -26.15 -6.06
CA ALA A 454 13.02 -24.88 -5.50
C ALA A 454 12.56 -23.93 -6.62
N SER A 455 11.62 -23.04 -6.30
CA SER A 455 11.21 -21.95 -7.20
C SER A 455 12.34 -20.95 -7.35
N ASN A 456 12.54 -20.42 -8.56
CA ASN A 456 13.51 -19.38 -8.84
C ASN A 456 13.36 -18.12 -7.97
N HIS A 457 12.15 -17.81 -7.49
CA HIS A 457 11.90 -16.72 -6.52
C HIS A 457 12.71 -16.86 -5.22
N PHE A 458 13.01 -18.10 -4.81
CA PHE A 458 13.68 -18.40 -3.54
C PHE A 458 15.16 -18.81 -3.71
N ARG A 459 15.72 -18.69 -4.92
CA ARG A 459 17.14 -19.02 -5.17
C ARG A 459 18.03 -17.82 -4.91
N ASP A 460 19.20 -18.04 -4.33
CA ASP A 460 20.18 -16.99 -4.06
C ASP A 460 20.92 -16.56 -5.34
N ALA A 461 21.61 -15.42 -5.27
CA ALA A 461 22.42 -14.94 -6.39
C ALA A 461 23.52 -15.95 -6.73
N GLY A 462 23.54 -16.43 -7.98
CA GLY A 462 24.52 -17.40 -8.46
C GLY A 462 24.09 -18.87 -8.35
N ASP A 463 22.97 -19.16 -7.68
CA ASP A 463 22.38 -20.50 -7.72
C ASP A 463 21.87 -20.83 -9.13
N PRO A 464 22.03 -22.08 -9.62
CA PRO A 464 21.46 -22.49 -10.89
C PRO A 464 19.95 -22.26 -10.89
N MET A 465 19.40 -21.58 -11.90
CA MET A 465 17.96 -21.33 -12.01
C MET A 465 17.30 -22.30 -12.99
N THR A 466 16.00 -22.52 -12.85
CA THR A 466 15.19 -23.20 -13.88
C THR A 466 15.29 -22.41 -15.18
N GLU A 467 15.78 -23.04 -16.25
CA GLU A 467 15.98 -22.40 -17.55
C GLU A 467 14.65 -22.25 -18.32
N ASP A 468 14.50 -21.16 -19.08
CA ASP A 468 13.37 -20.90 -19.98
C ASP A 468 13.41 -21.79 -21.23
N ARG A 469 12.98 -23.04 -21.07
CA ARG A 469 13.01 -24.06 -22.14
C ARG A 469 11.76 -24.94 -22.13
N TRP A 470 11.35 -25.39 -23.30
CA TRP A 470 10.19 -26.27 -23.48
C TRP A 470 10.37 -27.62 -22.78
N GLU A 471 11.59 -28.14 -22.65
CA GLU A 471 11.86 -29.37 -21.91
C GLU A 471 11.52 -29.23 -20.42
N ASN A 472 11.74 -28.05 -19.83
CA ASN A 472 11.36 -27.79 -18.43
C ASN A 472 9.84 -27.60 -18.30
N PHE A 473 9.21 -26.90 -19.25
CA PHE A 473 7.75 -26.84 -19.33
C PHE A 473 7.12 -28.25 -19.40
N ASP A 474 7.65 -29.13 -20.25
CA ASP A 474 7.15 -30.49 -20.45
C ASP A 474 7.26 -31.35 -19.16
N ARG A 475 8.19 -31.02 -18.26
CA ARG A 475 8.32 -31.70 -16.95
C ARG A 475 7.24 -31.30 -15.95
N ILE A 476 6.84 -30.03 -15.93
CA ILE A 476 5.84 -29.52 -14.97
C ILE A 476 4.40 -29.62 -15.48
N ALA A 477 4.18 -29.53 -16.80
CA ALA A 477 2.85 -29.56 -17.41
C ALA A 477 1.97 -30.78 -16.99
N PRO A 478 2.49 -32.02 -16.84
CA PRO A 478 1.70 -33.15 -16.35
C PRO A 478 1.19 -32.98 -14.91
N TYR A 479 1.92 -32.25 -14.07
CA TYR A 479 1.49 -31.95 -12.70
C TYR A 479 0.30 -30.99 -12.72
N ILE A 480 0.38 -29.92 -13.52
CA ILE A 480 -0.72 -28.96 -13.69
C ILE A 480 -1.96 -29.67 -14.24
N GLN A 481 -1.81 -30.50 -15.29
CA GLN A 481 -2.91 -31.27 -15.87
C GLN A 481 -3.58 -32.20 -14.85
N ARG A 482 -2.79 -32.87 -14.00
CA ARG A 482 -3.33 -33.71 -12.93
C ARG A 482 -4.18 -32.90 -11.96
N ARG A 483 -3.70 -31.73 -11.54
CA ARG A 483 -4.38 -30.83 -10.60
C ARG A 483 -5.65 -30.25 -11.19
N TYR A 484 -5.61 -29.85 -12.46
CA TYR A 484 -6.79 -29.41 -13.19
C TYR A 484 -7.85 -30.50 -13.28
N THR A 485 -7.43 -31.74 -13.57
CA THR A 485 -8.34 -32.90 -13.62
C THR A 485 -8.96 -33.18 -12.24
N GLN A 486 -8.17 -33.09 -11.16
CA GLN A 486 -8.66 -33.22 -9.79
C GLN A 486 -9.68 -32.12 -9.47
N TRP A 487 -9.39 -30.87 -9.83
CA TRP A 487 -10.30 -29.74 -9.61
C TRP A 487 -11.63 -29.92 -10.36
N ARG A 488 -11.59 -30.34 -11.63
CA ARG A 488 -12.79 -30.62 -12.42
C ARG A 488 -13.67 -31.74 -11.83
N ARG A 489 -13.08 -32.66 -11.06
CA ARG A 489 -13.80 -33.73 -10.34
C ARG A 489 -14.28 -33.30 -8.95
N GLY A 490 -13.80 -32.16 -8.44
CA GLY A 490 -14.05 -31.69 -7.08
C GLY A 490 -13.06 -32.20 -6.04
N ASP A 491 -12.02 -32.95 -6.44
CA ASP A 491 -11.02 -33.58 -5.56
C ASP A 491 -9.95 -32.57 -5.06
N LEU A 492 -9.87 -31.40 -5.69
CA LEU A 492 -8.94 -30.32 -5.32
C LEU A 492 -9.61 -29.36 -4.32
N LYS A 493 -9.92 -29.85 -3.11
CA LYS A 493 -10.52 -29.06 -2.02
C LYS A 493 -9.96 -29.53 -0.66
N ALA A 494 -9.91 -28.63 0.32
CA ALA A 494 -9.68 -29.01 1.70
C ALA A 494 -10.79 -29.95 2.21
N GLU A 495 -10.41 -31.06 2.86
CA GLU A 495 -11.25 -31.65 3.91
C GLU A 495 -11.31 -30.61 5.03
N TRP A 496 -12.46 -29.96 5.22
CA TRP A 496 -12.73 -29.23 6.45
C TRP A 496 -12.68 -30.24 7.60
N LYS A 497 -11.57 -30.26 8.35
CA LYS A 497 -11.65 -30.66 9.77
C LYS A 497 -12.13 -29.42 10.49
N GLY A 498 -13.40 -29.44 10.88
CA GLY A 498 -14.00 -28.41 11.72
C GLY A 498 -13.37 -28.32 13.10
#